data_AF-A0A098LHT1-F1
#
_entry.id   AF-A0A098LHT1-F1
#
_cell.length_a   1.000
_cell.length_b   1.000
_cell.length_c   1.000
_cell.angle_alpha   90.00
_cell.angle_beta   90.00
_cell.angle_gamma   90.00
#
_symmetry.space_group_name_H-M   'P 1'
#
loop_
_entity.id
_entity.type
_entity.pdbx_description
1 polymer ?
#
loop_
_entity_poly.entity_id
_entity_poly.type
_entity_poly.pdbx_seq_one_letter_code
_entity_poly.pdbx_strand_id
1 'polypeptide(L)'
;MNILHDSIERKFYTFIDDKEYFLEYNVVNDDLWEFTCNYISRIITNLKEINVRESIIEHALNYMKNNNIKLFESGSCFDVRDFIDRKKEIDYLLNYVIK
;
A
#
# COMPACT_ATOMS: atom_id res chain seq x y z
N MET A 1 -13.60 -6.53 2.72
CA MET A 1 -12.48 -7.42 2.30
C MET A 1 -11.57 -7.60 3.50
N ASN A 2 -11.04 -8.79 3.73
CA ASN A 2 -10.17 -9.07 4.88
C ASN A 2 -8.70 -8.98 4.44
N ILE A 3 -8.07 -7.84 4.68
CA ILE A 3 -6.65 -7.62 4.38
C ILE A 3 -5.85 -7.94 5.64
N LEU A 4 -4.83 -8.76 5.48
CA LEU A 4 -3.93 -9.21 6.55
C LEU A 4 -2.56 -8.54 6.39
N HIS A 5 -1.86 -8.39 7.51
CA HIS A 5 -0.48 -7.92 7.55
C HIS A 5 0.44 -9.05 7.99
N ASP A 6 1.44 -9.35 7.16
CA ASP A 6 2.56 -10.23 7.51
C ASP A 6 3.80 -9.37 7.71
N SER A 7 4.24 -9.24 8.97
CA SER A 7 5.42 -8.45 9.32
C SER A 7 6.74 -9.16 9.01
N ILE A 8 6.73 -10.49 8.87
CA ILE A 8 7.92 -11.29 8.56
C ILE A 8 8.23 -11.15 7.08
N GLU A 9 7.23 -11.38 6.23
CA GLU A 9 7.31 -11.22 4.77
C GLU A 9 7.16 -9.76 4.32
N ARG A 10 6.87 -8.85 5.26
CA ARG A 10 6.70 -7.41 5.03
C ARG A 10 5.70 -7.11 3.91
N LYS A 11 4.51 -7.68 4.03
CA LYS A 11 3.44 -7.49 3.05
C LYS A 11 2.06 -7.34 3.67
N PHE A 12 1.21 -6.61 2.97
CA PHE A 12 -0.24 -6.58 3.17
C PHE A 12 -0.89 -7.40 2.07
N TYR A 13 -1.79 -8.32 2.41
CA TYR A 13 -2.32 -9.25 1.43
C TYR A 13 -3.78 -9.65 1.69
N THR A 14 -4.41 -10.16 0.65
CA THR A 14 -5.76 -10.77 0.69
C THR A 14 -5.84 -11.88 -0.35
N PHE A 15 -6.77 -12.81 -0.14
CA PHE A 15 -7.10 -13.85 -1.13
C PHE A 15 -8.45 -13.57 -1.77
N ILE A 16 -8.52 -13.73 -3.08
CA ILE A 16 -9.75 -13.65 -3.87
C ILE A 16 -9.70 -14.76 -4.91
N ASP A 17 -10.70 -15.64 -4.89
CA ASP A 17 -10.78 -16.78 -5.80
C ASP A 17 -9.46 -17.59 -5.80
N ASP A 18 -8.93 -17.85 -4.59
CA ASP A 18 -7.64 -18.54 -4.30
C ASP A 18 -6.37 -17.87 -4.85
N LYS A 19 -6.49 -16.67 -5.42
CA LYS A 19 -5.35 -15.85 -5.84
C LYS A 19 -4.98 -14.85 -4.75
N GLU A 20 -3.71 -14.85 -4.36
CA GLU A 20 -3.16 -13.85 -3.45
C GLU A 20 -2.95 -12.52 -4.17
N TYR A 21 -3.38 -11.42 -3.55
CA TYR A 21 -3.06 -10.06 -3.97
C TYR A 21 -2.33 -9.39 -2.82
N PHE A 22 -1.17 -8.79 -3.08
CA PHE A 22 -0.33 -8.25 -2.02
C PHE A 22 0.46 -7.00 -2.39
N LEU A 23 0.72 -6.18 -1.39
CA LEU A 23 1.59 -5.01 -1.41
C LEU A 23 2.75 -5.26 -0.45
N GLU A 24 3.98 -5.26 -0.97
CA GLU A 24 5.20 -5.43 -0.19
C GLU A 24 5.77 -4.07 0.24
N TYR A 25 6.59 -4.07 1.30
CA TYR A 25 7.31 -2.87 1.73
C TYR A 25 8.73 -3.18 2.21
N ASN A 26 9.62 -2.20 2.04
CA ASN A 26 10.91 -2.17 2.71
C ASN A 26 10.87 -1.22 3.91
N VAL A 27 11.61 -1.58 4.96
CA VAL A 27 11.85 -0.70 6.10
C VAL A 27 13.12 0.08 5.80
N VAL A 28 12.98 1.38 5.49
CA VAL A 28 14.10 2.29 5.24
C VAL A 28 14.80 2.62 6.56
N ASN A 29 14.00 2.87 7.60
CA ASN A 29 14.41 2.95 9.00
C ASN A 29 13.21 2.66 9.93
N ASP A 30 13.39 2.78 11.25
CA ASP A 30 12.40 2.41 12.27
C ASP A 30 11.01 3.05 12.08
N ASP A 31 10.94 4.28 11.56
CA ASP A 31 9.70 5.02 11.34
C ASP A 31 9.44 5.36 9.88
N LEU A 32 10.20 4.82 8.93
CA LEU A 32 10.09 5.14 7.50
C LEU A 32 10.09 3.88 6.65
N TRP A 33 8.99 3.64 5.94
CA TRP A 33 8.84 2.52 5.02
C TRP A 33 8.65 3.01 3.58
N GLU A 34 9.01 2.18 2.61
CA GLU A 34 8.69 2.38 1.19
C GLU A 34 7.90 1.16 0.67
N PHE A 35 6.92 1.37 -0.20
CA PHE A 35 6.16 0.27 -0.79
C PHE A 35 6.73 -0.17 -2.14
N THR A 36 6.79 -1.49 -2.36
CA THR A 36 7.17 -2.12 -3.63
C THR A 36 5.96 -2.83 -4.25
N CYS A 37 5.76 -2.66 -5.56
CA CYS A 37 4.59 -3.19 -6.28
C CYS A 37 4.98 -4.37 -7.18
N ASN A 38 5.63 -5.37 -6.60
CA ASN A 38 6.13 -6.53 -7.36
C ASN A 38 4.99 -7.37 -7.99
N TYR A 39 3.83 -7.44 -7.33
CA TYR A 39 2.72 -8.29 -7.75
C TYR A 39 1.46 -7.53 -8.19
N ILE A 40 1.09 -6.48 -7.46
CA ILE A 40 -0.07 -5.63 -7.77
C ILE A 40 -0.01 -5.04 -9.19
N SER A 41 1.19 -4.73 -9.70
CA SER A 41 1.35 -4.05 -10.99
C SER A 41 1.19 -4.96 -12.23
N ARG A 42 1.32 -6.28 -12.10
CA ARG A 42 1.46 -7.17 -13.27
C ARG A 42 0.15 -7.73 -13.81
N ILE A 43 -0.93 -7.72 -13.02
CA ILE A 43 -2.17 -8.43 -13.37
C ILE A 43 -3.38 -7.63 -12.88
N ILE A 44 -3.66 -6.49 -13.51
CA ILE A 44 -4.91 -5.76 -13.32
C ILE A 44 -5.57 -5.58 -14.66
N THR A 45 -6.65 -6.34 -14.86
CA THR A 45 -7.36 -6.40 -16.15
C THR A 45 -8.82 -5.95 -16.03
N ASN A 46 -9.32 -5.78 -14.81
CA ASN A 46 -10.72 -5.48 -14.57
C ASN A 46 -10.95 -4.62 -13.31
N LEU A 47 -12.16 -4.09 -13.19
CA LEU A 47 -12.57 -3.22 -12.07
C LEU A 47 -12.47 -3.90 -10.70
N LYS A 48 -12.71 -5.21 -10.61
CA LYS A 48 -12.59 -5.96 -9.34
C LYS A 48 -11.15 -5.90 -8.86
N GLU A 49 -10.18 -6.20 -9.71
CA GLU A 49 -8.74 -6.17 -9.36
C GLU A 49 -8.25 -4.74 -9.01
N ILE A 50 -8.78 -3.71 -9.69
CA ILE A 50 -8.52 -2.30 -9.33
C ILE A 50 -8.98 -2.02 -7.90
N ASN A 51 -10.22 -2.37 -7.55
CA ASN A 51 -10.78 -2.13 -6.22
C ASN A 51 -9.98 -2.85 -5.12
N VAL A 52 -9.44 -4.02 -5.44
CA VAL A 52 -8.63 -4.83 -4.52
C VAL A 52 -7.30 -4.17 -4.26
N ARG A 53 -6.59 -3.74 -5.32
CA ARG A 53 -5.36 -2.96 -5.20
C ARG A 53 -5.57 -1.72 -4.33
N GLU A 54 -6.58 -0.92 -4.65
CA GLU A 54 -6.84 0.33 -3.92
C GLU A 54 -7.15 0.08 -2.45
N SER A 55 -7.92 -0.96 -2.14
CA SER A 55 -8.23 -1.34 -0.76
C SER A 55 -6.99 -1.81 0.00
N ILE A 56 -6.07 -2.56 -0.64
CA ILE A 56 -4.80 -2.98 0.00
C ILE A 56 -3.95 -1.75 0.30
N ILE A 57 -3.80 -0.83 -0.66
CA ILE A 57 -3.02 0.40 -0.47
C ILE A 57 -3.64 1.24 0.66
N GLU A 58 -4.95 1.46 0.63
CA GLU A 58 -5.65 2.22 1.67
C GLU A 58 -5.48 1.59 3.05
N HIS A 59 -5.61 0.27 3.16
CA HIS A 59 -5.42 -0.44 4.42
C HIS A 59 -3.97 -0.30 4.93
N ALA A 60 -2.98 -0.46 4.05
CA ALA A 60 -1.58 -0.34 4.40
C ALA A 60 -1.24 1.08 4.89
N LEU A 61 -1.74 2.12 4.20
CA LEU A 61 -1.55 3.51 4.62
C LEU A 61 -2.23 3.82 5.96
N ASN A 62 -3.43 3.28 6.19
CA ASN A 62 -4.12 3.41 7.48
C ASN A 62 -3.37 2.69 8.60
N TYR A 63 -2.81 1.50 8.33
CA TYR A 63 -1.96 0.79 9.27
C TYR A 63 -0.74 1.63 9.63
N MET A 64 -0.04 2.19 8.64
CA MET A 64 1.13 3.05 8.87
C MET A 64 0.78 4.24 9.75
N LYS A 65 -0.31 4.95 9.43
CA LYS A 65 -0.82 6.06 10.23
C LYS A 65 -1.09 5.67 11.68
N ASN A 66 -1.79 4.56 11.90
CA ASN A 66 -2.17 4.12 13.25
C ASN A 66 -0.96 3.67 14.09
N ASN A 67 0.16 3.36 13.44
CA ASN A 67 1.40 2.93 14.08
C ASN A 67 2.51 4.00 14.04
N ASN A 68 2.19 5.24 13.65
CA ASN A 68 3.14 6.35 13.52
C ASN A 68 4.31 6.07 12.54
N ILE A 69 4.04 5.31 11.48
CA ILE A 69 5.01 4.99 10.44
C ILE A 69 4.82 6.00 9.30
N LYS A 70 5.93 6.55 8.81
CA LYS A 70 5.98 7.45 7.66
C LYS A 70 6.23 6.66 6.38
N LEU A 71 5.68 7.16 5.29
CA LEU A 71 5.87 6.67 3.95
C LEU A 71 6.94 7.49 3.23
N PHE A 72 7.92 6.81 2.64
CA PHE A 72 8.80 7.38 1.64
C PHE A 72 8.10 7.33 0.27
N GLU A 73 7.33 8.37 -0.05
CA GLU A 73 6.46 8.41 -1.24
C GLU A 73 7.28 8.33 -2.53
N SER A 74 8.35 9.12 -2.65
CA SER A 74 9.17 9.15 -3.87
C SER A 74 9.88 7.82 -4.16
N GLY A 75 10.22 7.06 -3.11
CA GLY A 75 10.78 5.70 -3.23
C GLY A 75 9.74 4.61 -3.46
N SER A 76 8.46 4.91 -3.24
CA SER A 76 7.39 3.94 -3.39
C SER A 76 6.99 3.74 -4.85
N CYS A 77 6.44 2.56 -5.15
CA CYS A 77 5.99 2.20 -6.48
C CYS A 77 4.88 3.10 -7.03
N PHE A 78 4.74 3.11 -8.36
CA PHE A 78 3.80 3.97 -9.08
C PHE A 78 2.36 3.85 -8.58
N ASP A 79 1.84 2.64 -8.35
CA ASP A 79 0.44 2.46 -7.91
C ASP A 79 0.13 3.16 -6.59
N VAL A 80 1.08 3.17 -5.65
CA VAL A 80 0.93 3.85 -4.36
C VAL A 80 0.97 5.36 -4.56
N ARG A 81 1.92 5.86 -5.35
CA ARG A 81 2.03 7.29 -5.65
C ARG A 81 0.78 7.82 -6.36
N ASP A 82 0.32 7.11 -7.39
CA ASP A 82 -0.90 7.42 -8.13
C ASP A 82 -2.15 7.37 -7.24
N PHE A 83 -2.25 6.37 -6.35
CA PHE A 83 -3.32 6.33 -5.35
C PHE A 83 -3.30 7.55 -4.42
N ILE A 84 -2.13 7.90 -3.89
CA ILE A 84 -1.96 9.09 -3.04
C ILE A 84 -2.30 10.35 -3.81
N ASP A 85 -1.81 10.51 -5.04
CA ASP A 85 -2.11 11.66 -5.89
C ASP A 85 -3.61 11.85 -6.12
N ARG A 86 -4.34 10.77 -6.40
CA ARG A 86 -5.81 10.80 -6.52
C ARG A 86 -6.52 11.09 -5.21
N LYS A 87 -5.90 10.78 -4.07
CA LYS A 87 -6.46 10.95 -2.72
C LYS A 87 -5.89 12.17 -1.99
N LYS A 88 -5.00 12.96 -2.59
CA LYS A 88 -4.41 14.19 -2.01
C LYS A 88 -5.45 15.27 -1.67
N GLU A 89 -6.67 15.15 -2.20
CA GLU A 89 -7.82 15.96 -1.76
C GLU A 89 -8.31 15.58 -0.34
N ILE A 90 -7.80 14.50 0.25
CA ILE A 90 -8.18 14.00 1.57
C ILE A 90 -6.97 14.14 2.51
N ASP A 91 -6.98 15.24 3.28
CA ASP A 91 -5.95 15.79 4.19
C ASP A 91 -5.25 14.81 5.18
N TYR A 92 -5.67 13.55 5.29
CA TYR A 92 -5.26 12.67 6.41
C TYR A 92 -3.89 11.98 6.23
N LEU A 93 -3.31 12.00 5.03
CA LEU A 93 -2.03 11.34 4.72
C LEU A 93 -0.83 12.31 4.75
N LEU A 94 -1.06 13.62 4.67
CA LEU A 94 -0.01 14.61 4.41
C LEU A 94 1.07 14.70 5.50
N ASN A 95 0.74 14.38 6.76
CA ASN A 95 1.70 14.40 7.87
C ASN A 95 2.63 13.18 7.91
N TYR A 96 2.32 12.14 7.13
CA TYR A 96 3.02 10.85 7.15
C TYR A 96 3.73 10.56 5.84
N VAL A 97 3.71 11.48 4.89
CA VAL A 97 4.33 11.31 3.57
C VAL A 97 5.58 12.18 3.48
N ILE A 98 6.72 11.54 3.29
CA ILE A 98 8.00 12.20 2.98
C ILE A 98 8.21 12.13 1.47
N LYS A 99 8.30 13.30 0.85
CA LYS A 99 8.61 13.49 -0.57
C LYS A 99 10.10 13.31 -0.84
#